data_AF-A0A3M1ZAP7-F1
#
_entry.id   AF-A0A3M1ZAP7-F1
#
_cell.length_a   1.000
_cell.length_b   1.000
_cell.length_c   1.000
_cell.angle_alpha   90.00
_cell.angle_beta   90.00
_cell.angle_gamma   90.00
#
_symmetry.space_group_name_H-M   'P 1'
#
loop_
_entity.id
_entity.type
_entity.pdbx_description
1 polymer ?
#
loop_
_entity_poly.entity_id
_entity_poly.type
_entity_poly.pdbx_seq_one_letter_code
_entity_poly.pdbx_strand_id
1 'polypeptide(L)' 'MSTAETEKRKAQIRCLNCFTRFFPEPGQKVARCPGCEMEWRLTWTGPHAVKVRGPVWDKVPV' A
#
# COMPACT_ATOMS: atom_id res chain seq x y z
N MET A 1 -6.37 7.87 -29.82
CA MET A 1 -7.18 7.43 -28.67
C MET A 1 -6.33 7.53 -27.42
N SER A 2 -6.83 8.31 -26.46
CA SER A 2 -6.24 8.81 -25.23
C SER A 2 -5.38 7.83 -24.43
N THR A 3 -4.06 8.02 -24.41
CA THR A 3 -3.12 7.24 -23.57
C THR A 3 -2.94 7.82 -22.15
N ALA A 4 -3.73 8.84 -21.77
CA ALA A 4 -3.63 9.52 -20.49
C ALA A 4 -4.43 8.86 -19.34
N GLU A 5 -5.27 7.86 -19.63
CA GLU A 5 -6.16 7.25 -18.61
C GLU A 5 -5.49 6.17 -17.76
N THR A 6 -4.29 5.70 -18.14
CA THR A 6 -3.57 4.64 -17.42
C THR A 6 -2.65 5.17 -16.31
N GLU A 7 -2.28 6.45 -16.36
CA GLU A 7 -1.41 7.15 -15.38
C GLU A 7 -2.09 7.36 -14.00
N LYS A 8 -3.39 7.08 -13.89
CA LYS A 8 -4.18 7.25 -12.67
C LYS A 8 -4.62 5.94 -12.01
N ARG A 9 -3.96 4.81 -12.29
CA ARG A 9 -3.98 3.67 -11.36
C ARG A 9 -3.04 4.00 -10.20
N LYS A 10 -3.46 5.01 -9.43
CA LYS A 10 -2.84 5.49 -8.20
C LYS A 10 -2.44 4.27 -7.37
N ALA A 11 -1.27 4.33 -6.73
CA ALA A 11 -0.71 3.30 -5.88
C ALA A 11 -1.60 3.01 -4.65
N GLN A 12 -2.84 2.56 -4.85
CA GLN A 12 -3.81 2.27 -3.84
C GLN A 12 -3.56 0.87 -3.32
N ILE A 13 -3.35 0.73 -2.02
CA ILE A 13 -3.32 -0.58 -1.37
C ILE A 13 -4.56 -0.75 -0.50
N ARG A 14 -4.96 -2.01 -0.37
CA ARG A 14 -6.01 -2.42 0.56
C ARG A 14 -5.34 -3.11 1.74
N CYS A 15 -5.67 -2.65 2.96
CA CYS A 15 -5.27 -3.35 4.17
C CYS A 15 -5.85 -4.77 4.17
N LEU A 16 -5.05 -5.79 4.50
CA LEU A 16 -5.53 -7.18 4.56
C LEU A 16 -6.18 -7.53 5.89
N ASN A 17 -6.16 -6.61 6.87
CA ASN A 17 -6.80 -6.79 8.19
C ASN A 17 -8.19 -6.16 8.25
N CYS A 18 -8.29 -4.84 8.02
CA CYS A 18 -9.55 -4.10 8.13
C CYS A 18 -10.16 -3.70 6.77
N PHE A 19 -9.55 -4.11 5.65
CA PHE A 19 -10.00 -3.81 4.28
C PHE A 19 -10.06 -2.33 3.88
N THR A 20 -9.62 -1.40 4.75
CA THR A 20 -9.47 0.02 4.43
C THR A 20 -8.49 0.21 3.29
N ARG A 21 -8.85 1.08 2.33
CA ARG A 21 -7.99 1.46 1.21
C ARG A 21 -7.24 2.73 1.55
N PHE A 22 -5.95 2.77 1.26
CA PHE A 22 -5.11 3.94 1.51
C PHE A 22 -3.98 4.03 0.47
N PHE A 23 -3.34 5.20 0.42
CA PHE A 23 -2.27 5.50 -0.52
C PHE A 23 -0.97 5.67 0.28
N PRO A 24 -0.01 4.75 0.16
CA PRO A 24 1.32 4.92 0.74
C PRO A 24 2.14 5.90 -0.11
N GLU A 25 3.17 6.48 0.49
CA GLU A 25 4.07 7.38 -0.25
C GLU A 25 4.88 6.58 -1.29
N PRO A 26 5.11 7.13 -2.51
CA PRO A 26 5.91 6.46 -3.53
C PRO A 26 7.28 6.04 -3.01
N GLY A 27 7.62 4.76 -3.19
CA GLY A 27 8.91 4.21 -2.76
C GLY A 27 8.98 3.79 -1.28
N GLN A 28 7.93 4.02 -0.49
CA GLN A 28 7.90 3.66 0.91
C GLN A 28 7.84 2.14 1.11
N LYS A 29 8.82 1.55 1.81
CA LYS A 29 8.92 0.09 2.00
C LYS A 29 7.95 -0.45 3.04
N VAL A 30 7.44 0.41 3.92
CA VAL A 30 6.50 0.05 4.99
C VAL A 30 5.44 1.13 5.04
N ALA A 31 4.16 0.76 5.09
CA ALA A 31 3.09 1.72 5.28
C ALA A 31 2.13 1.27 6.37
N ARG A 32 1.72 2.22 7.19
CA ARG A 32 0.78 2.00 8.28
C ARG A 32 -0.65 2.21 7.79
N CYS A 33 -1.53 1.27 8.11
CA CYS A 33 -2.95 1.41 7.82
C CYS A 33 -3.56 2.48 8.75
N PRO A 34 -4.27 3.49 8.22
CA PRO A 34 -4.92 4.50 9.06
C PRO A 34 -6.16 3.99 9.80
N GLY A 35 -6.71 2.83 9.43
CA GLY A 35 -7.93 2.28 10.03
C GLY A 35 -7.69 1.36 11.22
N CYS A 36 -6.70 0.46 11.12
CA CYS A 36 -6.39 -0.52 12.17
C CYS A 36 -4.93 -0.45 12.64
N GLU A 37 -4.20 0.59 12.23
CA GLU A 37 -2.82 0.87 12.66
C GLU A 37 -1.76 -0.18 12.33
N MET A 38 -2.13 -1.24 11.61
CA MET A 38 -1.26 -2.31 11.13
C MET A 38 -0.24 -1.81 10.12
N GLU A 39 1.02 -2.19 10.29
CA GLU A 39 2.08 -1.91 9.34
C GLU A 39 2.22 -3.02 8.31
N TRP A 40 2.25 -2.63 7.04
CA TRP A 40 2.38 -3.52 5.90
C TRP A 40 3.71 -3.28 5.20
N ARG A 41 4.42 -4.36 4.89
CA ARG A 41 5.58 -4.31 4.01
C ARG A 41 5.12 -4.18 2.57
N LEU A 42 5.71 -3.21 1.89
CA LEU A 42 5.40 -2.87 0.51
C LEU A 42 6.61 -3.11 -0.39
N THR A 43 6.34 -3.52 -1.61
CA THR A 43 7.34 -3.54 -2.69
C THR A 43 6.80 -2.73 -3.86
N TRP A 44 7.65 -1.87 -4.39
CA TRP A 44 7.36 -1.04 -5.55
C TRP A 44 8.06 -1.62 -6.76
N THR A 45 7.30 -1.88 -7.82
CA THR A 45 7.86 -2.22 -9.14
C THR A 45 7.89 -1.03 -10.08
N GLY A 46 7.34 0.11 -9.65
CA GLY A 46 7.31 1.39 -10.36
C GLY A 46 6.56 2.43 -9.52
N PRO A 47 6.54 3.70 -9.92
CA PRO A 47 5.94 4.81 -9.15
C PRO A 47 4.43 4.65 -8.89
N HIS A 48 3.75 3.83 -9.70
CA HIS A 48 2.30 3.60 -9.59
C HIS A 48 1.95 2.13 -9.31
N ALA A 49 2.95 1.25 -9.14
CA ALA A 49 2.75 -0.18 -8.96
C ALA A 49 3.33 -0.61 -7.60
N VAL A 50 2.44 -0.67 -6.61
CA VAL A 50 2.75 -1.08 -5.24
C VAL A 50 2.07 -2.41 -4.92
N LYS A 51 2.79 -3.30 -4.24
CA LYS A 51 2.29 -4.59 -3.78
C LYS A 51 2.53 -4.75 -2.29
N VAL A 52 1.52 -5.22 -1.56
CA VAL A 52 1.65 -5.65 -0.16
C VAL A 52 2.34 -7.01 -0.14
N ARG A 53 3.43 -7.14 0.60
CA ARG A 53 4.18 -8.39 0.79
C ARG A 53 3.75 -9.17 2.03
N GLY A 54 3.18 -8.48 3.02
CA GLY A 54 2.75 -9.07 4.28
C GLY A 54 2.86 -8.07 5.43
N PRO A 55 2.37 -8.42 6.62
CA PRO A 55 2.48 -7.55 7.77
C PRO A 55 3.94 -7.43 8.24
N VAL A 56 4.24 -6.35 8.94
CA VAL A 56 5.46 -6.20 9.74
C VAL A 56 5.20 -6.92 11.06
N TRP A 57 5.71 -8.15 11.18
CA TRP A 57 5.45 -9.02 12.33
C TRP A 57 6.07 -8.50 13.65
N ASP A 58 6.98 -7.52 13.60
CA ASP A 58 7.56 -6.88 14.79
C ASP A 58 6.57 -5.97 15.55
N LYS A 59 5.48 -5.50 14.93
CA LYS A 59 4.58 -4.51 15.52
C LYS A 59 3.11 -4.95 15.56
N VAL A 60 2.85 -6.24 15.77
CA VAL A 60 1.51 -6.68 16.16
C VAL A 60 1.41 -6.45 17.68
N PRO A 61 0.65 -5.46 18.16
CA PRO A 61 0.36 -5.39 19.60
C PRO A 61 -0.36 -6.68 19.98
N VAL A 62 0.23 -7.41 20.94
CA VAL A 62 -0.32 -8.66 21.50
C VAL A 62 -1.58 -8.35 22.30
#